data_AF-A0A3N5VCR7-F1
#
_entry.id   AF-A0A3N5VCR7-F1
#
_cell.length_a   1.000
_cell.length_b   1.000
_cell.length_c   1.000
_cell.angle_alpha   90.00
_cell.angle_beta   90.00
_cell.angle_gamma   90.00
#
_symmetry.space_group_name_H-M   'P 1'
#
loop_
_entity.id
_entity.type
_entity.pdbx_description
1 polymer ?
#
loop_
_entity_poly.entity_id
_entity_poly.type
_entity_poly.pdbx_seq_one_letter_code
_entity_poly.pdbx_strand_id
1 'polypeptide(L)' 'MNATKHMDHAEYQRRVKAMTADALLYTIRDARAALTANPDNPNAGYYQDEICYCAQELQRRRSRGLRDDKVW' A
#
# COMPACT_ATOMS: atom_id res chain seq x y z
N MET A 1 -8.97 -17.44 19.42
CA MET A 1 -7.68 -16.97 18.89
C MET A 1 -7.97 -16.37 17.52
N ASN A 2 -7.82 -15.05 17.34
CA ASN A 2 -7.97 -14.44 16.01
C ASN A 2 -6.74 -14.80 15.16
N ALA A 3 -6.94 -15.43 14.01
CA ALA A 3 -5.86 -15.72 13.09
C ALA A 3 -5.28 -14.41 12.54
N THR A 4 -4.02 -14.13 12.83
CA THR A 4 -3.28 -13.02 12.24
C THR A 4 -3.14 -13.26 10.73
N LYS A 5 -3.48 -12.25 9.93
CA LYS A 5 -3.25 -12.27 8.49
C LYS A 5 -1.75 -12.22 8.24
N HIS A 6 -1.26 -13.15 7.42
CA HIS A 6 0.11 -13.14 6.91
C HIS A 6 0.08 -12.72 5.44
N MET A 7 0.95 -11.79 5.05
CA MET A 7 1.01 -11.28 3.69
C MET A 7 2.10 -12.02 2.89
N ASP A 8 1.75 -12.55 1.72
CA ASP A 8 2.78 -12.84 0.71
C ASP A 8 3.22 -11.51 0.09
N HIS A 9 4.35 -11.00 0.56
CA HIS A 9 4.88 -9.71 0.13
C HIS A 9 5.18 -9.66 -1.37
N ALA A 10 5.64 -10.76 -1.97
CA ALA A 10 6.01 -10.80 -3.37
C ALA A 10 4.78 -10.76 -4.26
N GLU A 11 3.74 -11.51 -3.91
CA GLU A 11 2.45 -11.47 -4.60
C GLU A 11 1.77 -10.10 -4.43
N TYR A 12 1.74 -9.58 -3.21
CA TYR A 12 1.08 -8.31 -2.91
C TYR A 12 1.72 -7.14 -3.67
N GLN A 13 3.05 -7.07 -3.73
CA GLN A 13 3.75 -6.07 -4.54
C GLN A 13 3.41 -6.16 -6.03
N ARG A 14 3.20 -7.36 -6.59
CA ARG A 14 2.76 -7.52 -7.99
C ARG A 14 1.34 -6.98 -8.17
N ARG A 15 0.43 -7.27 -7.24
CA ARG A 15 -0.95 -6.75 -7.26
C ARG A 15 -0.98 -5.23 -7.18
N VAL A 16 -0.22 -4.63 -6.26
CA VAL A 16 -0.15 -3.18 -6.05
C VAL A 16 0.28 -2.44 -7.33
N LYS A 17 1.20 -3.01 -8.12
CA LYS A 17 1.60 -2.43 -9.43
C LYS A 17 0.45 -2.34 -10.44
N ALA A 18 -0.54 -3.22 -10.35
CA ALA A 18 -1.71 -3.24 -11.25
C ALA A 18 -2.88 -2.35 -10.77
N MET A 19 -2.84 -1.87 -9.52
CA MET A 19 -3.91 -1.02 -8.97
C MET A 19 -3.89 0.39 -9.57
N THR A 20 -5.05 1.05 -9.65
CA THR A 20 -5.12 2.48 -10.00
C THR A 20 -4.59 3.36 -8.87
N ALA A 21 -4.25 4.62 -9.15
CA ALA A 21 -3.81 5.55 -8.10
C ALA A 21 -4.88 5.74 -7.00
N ASP A 22 -6.15 5.82 -7.39
CA ASP A 22 -7.27 5.96 -6.46
C ASP A 22 -7.42 4.73 -5.56
N ALA A 23 -7.29 3.53 -6.12
CA ALA A 23 -7.33 2.30 -5.34
C ALA A 23 -6.18 2.25 -4.31
N LEU A 24 -4.96 2.65 -4.71
CA LEU A 24 -3.82 2.73 -3.80
C LEU A 24 -4.08 3.72 -2.65
N LEU A 25 -4.61 4.90 -2.96
CA LEU A 25 -4.94 5.92 -1.96
C LEU A 25 -6.07 5.47 -1.02
N TYR A 26 -7.10 4.81 -1.58
CA TYR A 26 -8.20 4.26 -0.81
C TYR A 26 -7.70 3.20 0.19
N THR A 27 -6.89 2.24 -0.27
CA THR A 27 -6.31 1.20 0.60
C THR A 27 -5.46 1.82 1.72
N ILE A 28 -4.64 2.82 1.44
CA ILE A 28 -3.86 3.52 2.47
C ILE A 28 -4.79 4.18 3.51
N ARG A 29 -5.86 4.83 3.06
CA ARG A 29 -6.82 5.51 3.94
C ARG A 29 -7.55 4.51 4.83
N ASP A 30 -7.98 3.39 4.27
CA ASP A 30 -8.70 2.33 4.99
C ASP A 30 -7.80 1.66 6.03
N ALA A 31 -6.59 1.26 5.65
CA ALA A 31 -5.61 0.67 6.56
C ALA A 31 -5.24 1.62 7.72
N ARG A 32 -5.09 2.93 7.43
CA ARG A 32 -4.87 3.94 8.48
C ARG A 32 -6.05 4.06 9.42
N ALA A 33 -7.28 4.08 8.89
CA ALA A 33 -8.49 4.14 9.71
C ALA A 33 -8.61 2.91 10.62
N ALA A 34 -8.29 1.72 10.12
CA ALA A 34 -8.26 0.49 10.91
C ALA A 34 -7.24 0.55 12.06
N LEU A 35 -6.03 1.04 11.78
CA LEU A 35 -4.98 1.22 12.79
C LEU A 35 -5.31 2.32 13.81
N THR A 36 -5.96 3.41 13.39
CA THR A 36 -6.41 4.46 14.32
C THR A 36 -7.55 3.97 15.23
N ALA A 37 -8.48 3.19 14.69
CA ALA A 37 -9.61 2.65 15.45
C ALA A 37 -9.19 1.57 16.45
N ASN A 38 -8.20 0.74 16.08
CA ASN A 38 -7.64 -0.28 16.96
C ASN A 38 -6.13 -0.47 16.69
N PRO A 39 -5.26 0.26 17.40
CA PRO A 39 -3.81 0.14 17.22
C PRO A 39 -3.25 -1.25 17.55
N ASP A 40 -3.84 -1.93 18.55
CA ASP A 40 -3.41 -3.26 19.02
C ASP A 40 -4.10 -4.40 18.24
N ASN A 41 -4.64 -4.10 17.05
CA ASN A 41 -5.26 -5.11 16.19
C ASN A 41 -4.23 -6.23 15.88
N PRO A 42 -4.61 -7.52 15.98
CA PRO A 42 -3.73 -8.62 15.61
C PRO A 42 -3.21 -8.56 14.16
N ASN A 43 -3.87 -7.80 13.28
CA ASN A 43 -3.49 -7.55 11.89
C ASN A 43 -2.78 -6.19 11.70
N ALA A 44 -2.36 -5.51 12.75
CA ALA A 44 -1.70 -4.20 12.63
C ALA A 44 -0.50 -4.23 11.68
N GLY A 45 0.32 -5.29 11.75
CA GLY A 45 1.45 -5.49 10.82
C GLY A 45 0.99 -5.58 9.36
N TYR A 46 -0.08 -6.31 9.07
CA TYR A 46 -0.65 -6.42 7.73
C TYR A 46 -1.07 -5.05 7.17
N TYR A 47 -1.77 -4.24 7.97
CA TYR A 47 -2.18 -2.90 7.55
C TYR A 47 -0.99 -1.96 7.35
N GLN A 48 0.06 -2.09 8.16
CA GLN A 48 1.30 -1.33 7.96
C GLN A 48 1.99 -1.71 6.64
N ASP A 49 2.03 -3.00 6.29
CA ASP A 49 2.57 -3.47 5.02
C ASP A 49 1.76 -2.94 3.83
N GLU A 50 0.43 -2.95 3.91
CA GLU A 50 -0.44 -2.37 2.88
C GLU A 50 -0.12 -0.89 2.64
N ILE A 51 -0.01 -0.10 3.71
CA ILE A 51 0.35 1.32 3.63
C ILE A 51 1.71 1.50 2.95
N CYS A 52 2.71 0.74 3.38
CA CYS A 52 4.07 0.80 2.87
C CYS A 52 4.13 0.51 1.37
N TYR A 53 3.56 -0.60 0.91
CA TYR A 53 3.64 -0.97 -0.50
C TYR A 53 2.83 -0.05 -1.41
N CYS A 54 1.62 0.35 -0.99
CA CYS A 54 0.82 1.29 -1.76
C CYS A 54 1.51 2.66 -1.87
N ALA A 55 2.10 3.16 -0.78
CA ALA A 55 2.83 4.43 -0.78
C ALA A 55 4.09 4.36 -1.66
N GLN A 56 4.86 3.27 -1.57
CA GLN A 56 6.04 3.05 -2.40
C GLN A 56 5.69 3.02 -3.90
N GLU A 57 4.59 2.38 -4.27
CA GLU A 57 4.14 2.34 -5.66
C GLU A 57 3.70 3.72 -6.16
N LEU A 58 2.94 4.48 -5.36
CA LEU A 58 2.58 5.86 -5.68
C LEU A 58 3.82 6.73 -5.89
N GLN A 59 4.82 6.60 -5.01
CA GLN A 59 6.08 7.33 -5.12
C GLN A 59 6.85 6.91 -6.39
N ARG A 60 6.92 5.61 -6.69
CA ARG A 60 7.54 5.10 -7.92
C ARG A 60 6.90 5.68 -9.17
N ARG A 61 5.56 5.77 -9.22
CA ARG A 61 4.82 6.38 -10.34
C ARG A 61 5.12 7.86 -10.49
N ARG A 62 5.13 8.60 -9.38
CA ARG A 62 5.52 10.03 -9.37
C ARG A 62 6.95 10.22 -9.89
N SER A 63 7.90 9.42 -9.42
CA SER A 63 9.29 9.49 -9.88
C SER A 63 9.49 9.05 -11.34
N ARG A 64 8.59 8.25 -11.92
CA ARG A 64 8.60 7.93 -13.36
C ARG A 64 8.03 9.07 -14.20
N GLY A 65 6.89 9.63 -13.80
CA GLY A 65 6.35 10.83 -14.47
C GLY A 65 7.34 11.99 -14.48
N LEU A 66 8.07 12.20 -13.38
CA LEU A 66 9.14 13.21 -13.28
C LEU A 66 10.40 12.87 -14.11
N ARG A 67 10.55 11.64 -14.61
CA ARG A 67 11.67 11.24 -15.50
C ARG A 67 11.32 11.32 -16.98
N ASP A 68 10.03 11.35 -17.33
CA ASP A 68 9.55 11.48 -18.71
C ASP A 68 9.54 12.94 -19.21
N ASP A 69 9.77 13.93 -18.33
CA ASP A 69 9.86 15.38 -18.67
C ASP A 69 11.18 15.79 -19.37
N LYS A 70 11.96 14.82 -19.87
CA LYS A 70 13.09 15.08 -20.77
C LYS A 70 13.17 14.01 -21.86
N VAL A 71 12.40 14.21 -22.92
CA VAL A 71 12.80 14.09 -24.35
C VAL A 71 11.54 14.41 -25.17
N TRP A 72 11.45 15.64 -25.67
CA TRP A 72 10.93 16.00 -27.00
C TRP A 72 11.72 17.21 -27.48
#